data_AF-A0A7V5L310-F1
#
_entry.id   AF-A0A7V5L310-F1
#
_cell.length_a   1.000
_cell.length_b   1.000
_cell.length_c   1.000
_cell.angle_alpha   90.00
_cell.angle_beta   90.00
_cell.angle_gamma   90.00
#
_symmetry.space_group_name_H-M   'P 1'
#
loop_
_entity.id
_entity.type
_entity.pdbx_description
1 polymer ?
#
loop_
_entity_poly.entity_id
_entity_poly.type
_entity_poly.pdbx_seq_one_letter_code
_entity_poly.pdbx_strand_id
1 'polypeptide(L)'
;MQQKQTFAEVFQSRGLSRRDFLKFCSLTSVALGLAPSMLPKVVHAMETKPRTPVIWLHGLECTCCTESFIRSSHPIVADVIMNMISLDYDDTLSAAAGHQLEAVRKQIMKDYKGQYILAVEGNVPTKDDGMYCIIGGDSFKNVLKETAAVTSKFYQKANNVFGVWSFDSKEKRLSASKKRGNRTIYLKKYQSMEASIYDYLLTLSKKDDYKEFREKRLETKDPYKLADYLTKYSEEREKYTKRVKDMIKKNRLARYDKYQLDL
;
A
#
# COMPACT_ATOMS: atom_id res chain seq x y z
N MET A 1 3.31 -9.78 -20.99
CA MET A 1 4.19 -10.02 -19.82
C MET A 1 4.58 -11.48 -19.83
N GLN A 2 5.87 -11.79 -19.74
CA GLN A 2 6.30 -13.15 -19.41
C GLN A 2 5.79 -13.50 -18.00
N GLN A 3 5.31 -14.72 -17.83
CA GLN A 3 4.93 -15.28 -16.54
C GLN A 3 6.13 -15.15 -15.59
N LYS A 4 5.97 -14.50 -14.42
CA LYS A 4 7.08 -14.35 -13.48
C LYS A 4 7.43 -15.72 -12.89
N GLN A 5 8.70 -16.08 -13.00
CA GLN A 5 9.20 -17.38 -12.61
C GLN A 5 9.02 -17.65 -11.11
N THR A 6 8.68 -18.89 -10.76
CA THR A 6 8.67 -19.35 -9.36
C THR A 6 10.10 -19.57 -8.86
N PHE A 7 10.29 -19.73 -7.54
CA PHE A 7 11.62 -20.02 -7.01
C PHE A 7 12.18 -21.34 -7.57
N ALA A 8 11.31 -22.34 -7.76
CA ALA A 8 11.71 -23.61 -8.36
C ALA A 8 12.19 -23.46 -9.81
N GLU A 9 11.51 -22.64 -10.62
CA GLU A 9 11.91 -22.36 -12.02
C GLU A 9 13.23 -21.60 -12.10
N VAL A 10 13.46 -20.64 -11.20
CA VAL A 10 14.74 -19.93 -11.11
C VAL A 10 15.88 -20.89 -10.76
N PHE A 11 15.68 -21.78 -9.78
CA PHE A 11 16.68 -22.79 -9.41
C PHE A 11 16.99 -23.74 -10.57
N GLN A 12 15.97 -24.21 -11.29
CA GLN A 12 16.15 -25.07 -12.47
C GLN A 12 16.90 -24.36 -13.59
N SER A 13 16.59 -23.09 -13.87
CA SER A 13 17.26 -22.30 -14.93
C SER A 13 18.77 -22.13 -14.68
N ARG A 14 19.22 -22.28 -13.43
CA ARG A 14 20.62 -22.20 -13.01
C ARG A 14 21.30 -23.57 -12.90
N GLY A 15 20.64 -24.64 -13.34
CA GLY A 15 21.19 -26.00 -13.30
C GLY A 15 21.21 -26.64 -11.92
N LEU A 16 20.49 -26.08 -10.93
CA LEU A 16 20.40 -26.66 -9.59
C LEU A 16 19.40 -27.83 -9.59
N SER A 17 19.78 -28.92 -8.92
CA SER A 17 18.94 -30.11 -8.86
C SER A 17 17.74 -29.91 -7.91
N ARG A 18 16.67 -30.70 -8.08
CA ARG A 18 15.54 -30.75 -7.13
C ARG A 18 16.01 -31.04 -5.70
N ARG A 19 17.10 -31.80 -5.53
CA ARG A 19 17.70 -32.09 -4.22
C ARG A 19 18.29 -30.84 -3.57
N ASP A 20 18.95 -29.98 -4.34
CA ASP A 20 19.54 -28.74 -3.83
C ASP A 20 18.46 -27.72 -3.47
N PHE A 21 17.38 -27.66 -4.26
CA PHE A 21 16.19 -26.88 -3.91
C PHE A 21 15.54 -27.33 -2.58
N LEU A 22 15.40 -28.64 -2.36
CA LEU A 22 14.88 -29.15 -1.09
C LEU A 22 15.82 -28.85 0.10
N LYS A 23 17.14 -28.96 -0.09
CA LYS A 23 18.12 -28.55 0.93
C LYS A 23 17.99 -27.07 1.27
N PHE A 24 17.84 -26.20 0.26
CA PHE A 24 17.62 -24.77 0.46
C PHE A 24 16.34 -24.50 1.27
N CYS A 25 15.22 -25.16 0.92
CA CYS A 25 13.97 -25.03 1.68
C CYS A 25 14.13 -25.50 3.14
N SER A 26 14.88 -26.57 3.37
CA SER A 26 15.17 -27.08 4.72
C SER A 26 16.01 -26.10 5.53
N LEU A 27 17.11 -25.59 4.97
CA LEU A 27 17.97 -24.59 5.62
C LEU A 27 17.20 -23.30 5.92
N THR A 28 16.38 -22.82 4.98
CA THR A 28 15.53 -21.64 5.16
C THR A 28 14.51 -21.86 6.28
N SER A 29 13.87 -23.03 6.33
CA SER A 29 12.91 -23.36 7.39
C SER A 29 13.56 -23.34 8.77
N VAL A 30 14.77 -23.89 8.90
CA VAL A 30 15.56 -23.87 10.14
C VAL A 30 15.94 -22.44 10.52
N ALA A 31 16.44 -21.64 9.57
CA ALA A 31 16.81 -20.25 9.81
C ALA A 31 15.62 -19.39 10.29
N LEU A 32 14.41 -19.69 9.80
CA LEU A 32 13.16 -19.05 10.21
C LEU A 32 12.55 -19.64 11.50
N GLY A 33 13.18 -20.65 12.11
CA GLY A 33 12.67 -21.31 13.32
C GLY A 33 11.39 -22.10 13.11
N LEU A 34 11.12 -22.58 11.89
CA LEU A 34 9.92 -23.34 11.55
C LEU A 34 10.07 -24.82 11.93
N ALA A 35 8.97 -25.42 12.43
CA ALA A 35 8.94 -26.84 12.74
C ALA A 35 9.13 -27.69 11.46
N PRO A 36 9.77 -28.88 11.54
CA PRO A 36 9.98 -29.76 10.38
C PRO A 36 8.70 -30.15 9.64
N SER A 37 7.56 -30.21 10.34
CA SER A 37 6.24 -30.47 9.75
C SER A 37 5.76 -29.40 8.78
N MET A 38 6.34 -28.19 8.83
CA MET A 38 6.03 -27.09 7.92
C MET A 38 6.85 -27.15 6.63
N LEU A 39 7.87 -28.01 6.53
CA LEU A 39 8.74 -28.10 5.37
C LEU A 39 7.97 -28.34 4.05
N PRO A 40 6.98 -29.25 3.96
CA PRO A 40 6.20 -29.43 2.73
C PRO A 40 5.44 -28.17 2.30
N LYS A 41 4.96 -27.37 3.27
CA LYS A 41 4.30 -26.08 2.97
C LYS A 41 5.29 -25.05 2.44
N VAL A 42 6.52 -25.03 2.97
CA VAL A 42 7.60 -24.15 2.49
C VAL A 42 7.99 -24.55 1.06
N VAL A 43 8.23 -25.83 0.80
CA VAL A 43 8.54 -26.36 -0.53
C VAL A 43 7.43 -25.99 -1.52
N HIS A 44 6.18 -26.27 -1.18
CA HIS A 44 5.04 -25.93 -2.04
C HIS A 44 4.93 -24.42 -2.30
N ALA A 45 5.14 -23.59 -1.28
CA ALA A 45 5.14 -22.14 -1.45
C ALA A 45 6.26 -21.66 -2.39
N MET A 46 7.46 -22.24 -2.29
CA MET A 46 8.59 -21.93 -3.17
C MET A 46 8.36 -22.43 -4.61
N GLU A 47 7.68 -23.57 -4.79
CA GLU A 47 7.33 -24.10 -6.12
C GLU A 47 6.22 -23.30 -6.81
N THR A 48 5.29 -22.72 -6.05
CA THR A 48 4.06 -22.13 -6.61
C THR A 48 4.03 -20.61 -6.59
N LYS A 49 4.71 -19.96 -5.64
CA LYS A 49 4.65 -18.51 -5.49
C LYS A 49 5.82 -17.84 -6.22
N PRO A 50 5.54 -16.81 -7.02
CA PRO A 50 6.60 -15.97 -7.57
C PRO A 50 7.26 -15.16 -6.45
N ARG A 51 8.43 -14.59 -6.76
CA ARG A 51 9.13 -13.67 -5.86
C ARG A 51 8.25 -12.48 -5.46
N THR A 52 8.26 -12.12 -4.18
CA THR A 52 7.47 -11.01 -3.65
C THR A 52 7.96 -9.69 -4.25
N PRO A 53 7.09 -8.89 -4.89
CA PRO A 53 7.46 -7.59 -5.39
C PRO A 53 7.77 -6.61 -4.26
N VAL A 54 8.81 -5.80 -4.47
CA VAL A 54 9.22 -4.73 -3.57
C VAL A 54 9.25 -3.43 -4.37
N ILE A 55 8.57 -2.41 -3.85
CA ILE A 55 8.73 -1.02 -4.27
C ILE A 55 9.54 -0.33 -3.18
N TRP A 56 10.70 0.21 -3.54
CA TRP A 56 11.55 0.99 -2.64
C TRP A 56 11.50 2.46 -3.04
N LEU A 57 10.91 3.30 -2.18
CA LEU A 57 10.80 4.73 -2.43
C LEU A 57 11.87 5.52 -1.68
N HIS A 58 12.42 6.53 -2.33
CA HIS A 58 13.45 7.42 -1.77
C HIS A 58 12.87 8.81 -1.47
N GLY A 59 12.93 9.22 -0.21
CA GLY A 59 12.45 10.51 0.28
C GLY A 59 13.56 11.54 0.43
N LEU A 60 13.60 12.22 1.58
CA LEU A 60 14.76 13.01 1.98
C LEU A 60 15.79 12.08 2.62
N GLU A 61 16.81 11.71 1.86
CA GLU A 61 17.72 10.62 2.19
C GLU A 61 19.18 10.94 1.84
N CYS A 62 20.12 10.08 2.28
CA CYS A 62 21.57 10.21 2.06
C CYS A 62 22.18 9.03 1.27
N THR A 63 21.33 8.10 0.86
CA THR A 63 21.57 6.86 0.12
C THR A 63 22.35 5.82 0.90
N CYS A 64 22.56 6.11 2.19
CA CYS A 64 23.31 5.27 3.10
C CYS A 64 22.60 3.94 3.38
N CYS A 65 21.26 3.86 3.34
CA CYS A 65 20.56 2.60 3.53
C CYS A 65 20.66 1.72 2.27
N THR A 66 20.64 2.33 1.08
CA THR A 66 20.93 1.63 -0.18
C THR A 66 22.37 1.13 -0.25
N GLU A 67 23.35 1.95 0.13
CA GLU A 67 24.76 1.52 0.20
C GLU A 67 24.92 0.33 1.15
N SER A 68 24.33 0.43 2.35
CA SER A 68 24.33 -0.66 3.33
C SER A 68 23.67 -1.94 2.78
N PHE A 69 22.58 -1.82 2.01
CA PHE A 69 21.92 -2.94 1.36
C PHE A 69 22.82 -3.62 0.32
N ILE A 70 23.51 -2.85 -0.52
CA ILE A 70 24.45 -3.37 -1.52
C ILE A 70 25.63 -4.08 -0.86
N ARG A 71 26.08 -3.63 0.32
CA ARG A 71 27.14 -4.27 1.11
C ARG A 71 26.71 -5.51 1.90
N SER A 72 25.44 -5.91 1.87
CA SER A 72 24.96 -7.08 2.61
C SER A 72 25.77 -8.33 2.22
N SER A 73 26.26 -9.09 3.21
CA SER A 73 27.08 -10.29 2.99
C SER A 73 26.29 -11.60 3.18
N HIS A 74 25.25 -11.60 4.02
CA HIS A 74 24.47 -12.78 4.36
C HIS A 74 22.99 -12.43 4.54
N PRO A 75 22.16 -12.54 3.48
CA PRO A 75 22.49 -12.89 2.09
C PRO A 75 23.22 -11.76 1.34
N ILE A 76 23.96 -12.11 0.28
CA ILE A 76 24.52 -11.12 -0.65
C ILE A 76 23.42 -10.43 -1.46
N VAL A 77 23.61 -9.15 -1.81
CA VAL A 77 22.57 -8.35 -2.51
C VAL A 77 22.09 -9.00 -3.82
N ALA A 78 23.00 -9.62 -4.57
CA ALA A 78 22.66 -10.33 -5.80
C ALA A 78 21.68 -11.48 -5.55
N ASP A 79 21.83 -12.21 -4.45
CA ASP A 79 20.91 -13.28 -4.08
C ASP A 79 19.57 -12.71 -3.60
N VAL A 80 19.57 -11.59 -2.89
CA VAL A 80 18.33 -10.93 -2.50
C VAL A 80 17.51 -10.53 -3.72
N ILE A 81 18.12 -9.79 -4.65
CA ILE A 81 17.44 -9.25 -5.84
C ILE A 81 17.07 -10.36 -6.83
N MET A 82 17.94 -11.35 -7.04
CA MET A 82 17.70 -12.37 -8.06
C MET A 82 16.86 -13.53 -7.55
N ASN A 83 17.00 -13.89 -6.27
CA ASN A 83 16.42 -15.13 -5.75
C ASN A 83 15.33 -14.88 -4.71
N MET A 84 15.36 -13.80 -3.91
CA MET A 84 14.45 -13.65 -2.77
C MET A 84 13.26 -12.73 -3.04
N ILE A 85 13.52 -11.57 -3.63
CA ILE A 85 12.51 -10.54 -3.91
C ILE A 85 12.52 -10.16 -5.40
N SER A 86 11.46 -9.48 -5.84
CA SER A 86 11.41 -8.80 -7.13
C SER A 86 11.52 -7.31 -6.86
N LEU A 87 12.75 -6.79 -6.79
CA LEU A 87 13.02 -5.36 -6.62
C LEU A 87 12.89 -4.67 -7.98
N ASP A 88 11.64 -4.39 -8.36
CA ASP A 88 11.31 -3.88 -9.69
C ASP A 88 11.21 -2.34 -9.74
N TYR A 89 11.10 -1.70 -8.57
CA TYR A 89 11.16 -0.24 -8.43
C TYR A 89 12.12 0.13 -7.32
N ASP A 90 13.17 0.85 -7.69
CA ASP A 90 14.14 1.51 -6.82
C ASP A 90 14.79 2.66 -7.59
N ASP A 91 14.81 3.87 -7.03
CA ASP A 91 15.30 5.05 -7.75
C ASP A 91 16.81 5.00 -8.06
N THR A 92 17.59 4.17 -7.35
CA THR A 92 19.06 4.06 -7.48
C THR A 92 19.51 2.85 -8.31
N LEU A 93 18.87 1.70 -8.11
CA LEU A 93 19.25 0.40 -8.67
C LEU A 93 18.50 0.05 -9.97
N SER A 94 17.42 0.75 -10.29
CA SER A 94 16.64 0.45 -11.49
C SER A 94 17.37 0.87 -12.76
N ALA A 95 17.30 0.01 -13.78
CA ALA A 95 17.79 0.35 -15.12
C ALA A 95 16.88 1.36 -15.84
N ALA A 96 15.57 1.36 -15.54
CA ALA A 96 14.63 2.34 -16.05
C ALA A 96 14.67 3.62 -15.23
N ALA A 97 14.39 4.77 -15.87
CA ALA A 97 14.31 6.07 -15.21
C ALA A 97 13.07 6.85 -15.68
N GLY A 98 12.76 7.96 -15.00
CA GLY A 98 11.69 8.87 -15.40
C GLY A 98 10.33 8.19 -15.56
N HIS A 99 9.66 8.44 -16.69
CA HIS A 99 8.31 7.93 -16.94
C HIS A 99 8.23 6.40 -17.01
N GLN A 100 9.29 5.74 -17.48
CA GLN A 100 9.36 4.30 -17.59
C GLN A 100 9.38 3.66 -16.20
N LEU A 101 10.18 4.20 -15.28
CA LEU A 101 10.26 3.72 -13.91
C LEU A 101 8.93 3.96 -13.15
N GLU A 102 8.32 5.13 -13.33
CA GLU A 102 7.01 5.44 -12.76
C GLU A 102 5.88 4.54 -13.28
N ALA A 103 5.96 4.12 -14.55
CA ALA A 103 5.02 3.15 -15.12
C ALA A 103 5.17 1.79 -14.44
N VAL A 104 6.40 1.36 -14.13
CA VAL A 104 6.67 0.12 -13.38
C VAL A 104 6.06 0.20 -11.97
N ARG A 105 6.24 1.31 -11.25
CA ARG A 105 5.60 1.52 -9.92
C ARG A 105 4.09 1.30 -9.99
N LYS A 106 3.42 2.00 -10.91
CA LYS A 106 1.96 1.94 -11.06
C LYS A 106 1.47 0.57 -11.49
N GLN A 107 2.24 -0.12 -12.34
CA GLN A 107 1.93 -1.48 -12.76
C GLN A 107 2.01 -2.46 -11.58
N ILE A 108 3.06 -2.39 -10.76
CA ILE A 108 3.19 -3.23 -9.56
C ILE A 108 2.04 -2.97 -8.58
N MET A 109 1.70 -1.69 -8.35
CA MET A 109 0.60 -1.31 -7.47
C MET A 109 -0.75 -1.89 -7.93
N LYS A 110 -0.96 -1.98 -9.24
CA LYS A 110 -2.17 -2.54 -9.85
C LYS A 110 -2.19 -4.07 -9.76
N ASP A 111 -1.13 -4.73 -10.22
CA ASP A 111 -1.10 -6.18 -10.39
C ASP A 111 -0.93 -6.92 -9.06
N TYR A 112 -0.22 -6.31 -8.10
CA TYR A 112 0.12 -6.91 -6.81
C TYR A 112 -0.55 -6.18 -5.66
N LYS A 113 -1.76 -5.65 -5.89
CA LYS A 113 -2.52 -4.89 -4.89
C LYS A 113 -2.60 -5.65 -3.57
N GLY A 114 -1.96 -5.10 -2.54
CA GLY A 114 -1.90 -5.67 -1.20
C GLY A 114 -0.95 -6.88 -1.01
N GLN A 115 -0.16 -7.21 -2.03
CA GLN A 115 0.78 -8.33 -2.03
C GLN A 115 2.25 -7.89 -2.10
N TYR A 116 2.55 -6.66 -2.57
CA TYR A 116 3.91 -6.12 -2.59
C TYR A 116 4.32 -5.54 -1.22
N ILE A 117 5.63 -5.49 -1.00
CA ILE A 117 6.25 -4.80 0.13
C ILE A 117 6.63 -3.39 -0.32
N LEU A 118 6.31 -2.40 0.52
CA LEU A 118 6.75 -1.02 0.35
C LEU A 118 7.90 -0.75 1.33
N ALA A 119 9.11 -0.59 0.79
CA ALA A 119 10.27 -0.08 1.51
C ALA A 119 10.37 1.44 1.30
N VAL A 120 10.81 2.16 2.33
CA VAL A 120 10.93 3.62 2.30
C VAL A 120 12.26 4.01 2.93
N GLU A 121 13.09 4.70 2.17
CA GLU A 121 14.33 5.31 2.62
C GLU A 121 14.14 6.83 2.73
N GLY A 122 14.65 7.42 3.81
CA GLY A 122 14.52 8.86 4.06
C GLY A 122 13.25 9.32 4.77
N ASN A 123 13.28 10.59 5.22
CA ASN A 123 12.14 11.19 5.90
C ASN A 123 11.12 11.77 4.91
N VAL A 124 9.86 11.80 5.34
CA VAL A 124 8.76 12.42 4.59
C VAL A 124 8.63 13.88 5.03
N PRO A 125 8.93 14.88 4.18
CA PRO A 125 8.69 16.27 4.55
C PRO A 125 7.18 16.54 4.64
N THR A 126 6.76 17.17 5.72
CA THR A 126 5.33 17.46 5.99
C THR A 126 5.02 18.95 5.99
N LYS A 127 6.01 19.80 6.24
CA LYS A 127 5.90 21.27 6.17
C LYS A 127 5.63 21.71 4.73
N ASP A 128 4.89 22.79 4.58
CA ASP A 128 4.50 23.40 3.29
C ASP A 128 3.93 22.37 2.31
N ASP A 129 3.06 21.51 2.85
CA ASP A 129 2.41 20.38 2.18
C ASP A 129 3.36 19.35 1.52
N GLY A 130 4.60 19.29 2.00
CA GLY A 130 5.60 18.33 1.55
C GLY A 130 6.40 18.76 0.32
N MET A 131 6.37 20.06 -0.03
CA MET A 131 7.06 20.58 -1.23
C MET A 131 8.59 20.52 -1.17
N TYR A 132 9.16 20.19 -0.02
CA TYR A 132 10.62 20.07 0.15
C TYR A 132 11.22 18.80 -0.48
N CYS A 133 10.41 17.88 -0.99
CA CYS A 133 10.86 16.72 -1.77
C CYS A 133 9.82 16.41 -2.84
N ILE A 134 10.20 16.61 -4.11
CA ILE A 134 9.34 16.45 -5.28
C ILE A 134 9.92 15.35 -6.17
N ILE A 135 9.10 14.35 -6.51
CA ILE A 135 9.45 13.22 -7.37
C ILE A 135 8.46 13.19 -8.52
N GLY A 136 8.96 13.18 -9.76
CA GLY A 136 8.10 13.11 -10.95
C GLY A 136 7.05 14.23 -11.05
N GLY A 137 7.31 15.38 -10.42
CA GLY A 137 6.39 16.52 -10.36
C GLY A 137 5.30 16.46 -9.27
N ASP A 138 5.35 15.49 -8.36
CA ASP A 138 4.46 15.41 -7.19
C ASP A 138 5.28 15.34 -5.89
N SER A 139 4.70 15.72 -4.75
CA SER A 139 5.41 15.62 -3.48
C SER A 139 5.64 14.17 -3.09
N PHE A 140 6.80 13.86 -2.53
CA PHE A 140 7.11 12.51 -2.02
C PHE A 140 6.05 12.03 -1.02
N LYS A 141 5.54 12.95 -0.19
CA LYS A 141 4.41 12.70 0.71
C LYS A 141 3.19 12.13 -0.03
N ASN A 142 2.84 12.66 -1.20
CA ASN A 142 1.73 12.17 -2.01
C ASN A 142 2.05 10.83 -2.67
N VAL A 143 3.24 10.67 -3.26
CA VAL A 143 3.71 9.42 -3.87
C VAL A 143 3.70 8.28 -2.84
N LEU A 144 4.17 8.54 -1.62
CA LEU A 144 4.16 7.59 -0.51
C LEU A 144 2.73 7.22 -0.10
N LYS A 145 1.85 8.21 0.07
CA LYS A 145 0.44 7.93 0.42
C LYS A 145 -0.26 7.10 -0.65
N GLU A 146 -0.05 7.42 -1.92
CA GLU A 146 -0.57 6.66 -3.06
C GLU A 146 -0.09 5.21 -3.00
N THR A 147 1.22 5.01 -2.82
CA THR A 147 1.86 3.69 -2.80
C THR A 147 1.55 2.88 -1.55
N ALA A 148 1.28 3.53 -0.41
CA ALA A 148 0.94 2.83 0.84
C ALA A 148 -0.55 2.49 0.99
N ALA A 149 -1.44 3.18 0.26
CA ALA A 149 -2.89 3.04 0.44
C ALA A 149 -3.37 1.59 0.32
N VAL A 150 -2.81 0.82 -0.62
CA VAL A 150 -3.21 -0.57 -0.89
C VAL A 150 -2.49 -1.61 -0.03
N THR A 151 -1.40 -1.24 0.66
CA THR A 151 -0.66 -2.13 1.57
C THR A 151 -1.15 -2.04 3.01
N SER A 152 -2.04 -1.11 3.32
CA SER A 152 -2.58 -0.92 4.67
C SER A 152 -3.25 -2.19 5.22
N LYS A 153 -2.83 -2.62 6.42
CA LYS A 153 -3.45 -3.73 7.17
C LYS A 153 -4.96 -3.56 7.31
N PHE A 154 -5.45 -2.32 7.46
CA PHE A 154 -6.88 -2.05 7.59
C PHE A 154 -7.63 -2.21 6.27
N TYR A 155 -6.97 -1.86 5.18
CA TYR A 155 -7.49 -2.12 3.84
C TYR A 155 -7.58 -3.64 3.58
N GLN A 156 -6.47 -4.37 3.83
CA GLN A 156 -6.37 -5.79 3.51
C GLN A 156 -7.15 -6.72 4.44
N LYS A 157 -7.10 -6.48 5.76
CA LYS A 157 -7.65 -7.42 6.77
C LYS A 157 -8.98 -6.97 7.35
N ALA A 158 -9.33 -5.70 7.19
CA ALA A 158 -10.56 -5.12 7.72
C ALA A 158 -11.52 -4.61 6.64
N ASN A 159 -11.16 -4.67 5.35
CA ASN A 159 -11.93 -4.07 4.26
C ASN A 159 -12.30 -2.60 4.56
N ASN A 160 -11.49 -1.89 5.36
CA ASN A 160 -11.80 -0.56 5.84
C ASN A 160 -11.04 0.46 5.00
N VAL A 161 -11.64 0.81 3.86
CA VAL A 161 -11.06 1.73 2.86
C VAL A 161 -10.96 3.16 3.37
N PHE A 162 -11.87 3.54 4.27
CA PHE A 162 -12.09 4.89 4.76
C PHE A 162 -11.43 5.13 6.13
N GLY A 163 -10.66 4.18 6.65
CA GLY A 163 -10.01 4.30 7.95
C GLY A 163 -10.98 4.57 9.12
N VAL A 164 -12.23 4.07 9.05
CA VAL A 164 -13.30 4.39 10.01
C VAL A 164 -12.96 3.84 11.39
N TRP A 165 -12.99 4.71 12.40
CA TRP A 165 -12.72 4.34 13.79
C TRP A 165 -13.90 3.56 14.39
N SER A 166 -13.57 2.60 15.25
CA SER A 166 -14.53 1.85 16.05
C SER A 166 -14.41 2.33 17.50
N PHE A 167 -15.51 2.89 18.01
CA PHE A 167 -15.62 3.37 19.40
C PHE A 167 -16.36 2.38 20.29
N ASP A 168 -17.14 1.47 19.71
CA ASP A 168 -17.86 0.41 20.41
C ASP A 168 -17.01 -0.88 20.46
N SER A 169 -16.95 -1.52 21.63
CA SER A 169 -16.26 -2.79 21.81
C SER A 169 -16.98 -4.00 21.24
N LYS A 170 -18.28 -3.88 20.95
CA LYS A 170 -19.09 -4.94 20.35
C LYS A 170 -18.89 -5.06 18.84
N GLU A 171 -18.37 -4.02 18.19
CA GLU A 171 -18.09 -4.03 16.75
C GLU A 171 -16.89 -4.93 16.42
N LYS A 172 -16.96 -5.63 15.28
CA LYS A 172 -15.77 -6.26 14.71
C LYS A 172 -14.75 -5.16 14.40
N ARG A 173 -13.56 -5.25 14.97
CA ARG A 173 -12.55 -4.19 14.89
C ARG A 173 -11.11 -4.73 14.90
N LEU A 174 -10.19 -3.96 14.34
CA LEU A 174 -8.75 -4.20 14.38
C LEU A 174 -8.05 -3.04 15.11
N SER A 175 -7.11 -3.35 15.99
CA SER A 175 -6.29 -2.33 16.65
C SER A 175 -5.22 -1.79 15.72
N ALA A 176 -4.96 -0.49 15.86
CA ALA A 176 -3.74 0.14 15.38
C ALA A 176 -2.53 -0.32 16.20
N SER A 177 -1.40 -0.49 15.53
CA SER A 177 -0.15 -0.92 16.17
C SER A 177 0.41 0.14 17.12
N LYS A 178 0.10 1.42 16.90
CA LYS A 178 0.49 2.52 17.78
C LYS A 178 -0.70 3.01 18.59
N LYS A 179 -0.44 3.38 19.85
CA LYS A 179 -1.40 4.05 20.73
C LYS A 179 -1.34 5.57 20.51
N ARG A 180 -2.46 6.25 20.78
CA ARG A 180 -2.53 7.71 20.89
C ARG A 180 -2.48 8.06 22.37
N GLY A 181 -1.33 8.52 22.86
CA GLY A 181 -1.06 8.55 24.30
C GLY A 181 -1.20 7.14 24.89
N ASN A 182 -2.04 6.98 25.91
CA ASN A 182 -2.32 5.68 26.51
C ASN A 182 -3.46 4.89 25.83
N ARG A 183 -4.16 5.49 24.86
CA ARG A 183 -5.35 4.89 24.22
C ARG A 183 -5.00 4.09 22.98
N THR A 184 -5.41 2.84 22.94
CA THR A 184 -5.40 2.03 21.71
C THR A 184 -6.50 2.53 20.77
N ILE A 185 -6.13 2.85 19.53
CA ILE A 185 -7.09 3.20 18.48
C ILE A 185 -7.56 1.91 17.80
N TYR A 186 -8.87 1.77 17.63
CA TYR A 186 -9.49 0.65 16.93
C TYR A 186 -10.17 1.16 15.67
N LEU A 187 -10.05 0.40 14.59
CA LEU A 187 -10.73 0.66 13.33
C LEU A 187 -11.73 -0.45 13.06
N LYS A 188 -12.88 -0.10 12.50
CA LYS A 188 -13.93 -1.07 12.14
C LYS A 188 -13.39 -2.11 11.15
N LYS A 189 -13.86 -3.34 11.27
CA LYS A 189 -13.63 -4.44 10.34
C LYS A 189 -14.95 -4.81 9.67
N TYR A 190 -14.99 -4.65 8.35
CA TYR A 190 -16.15 -4.93 7.52
C TYR A 190 -16.05 -6.32 6.88
N GLN A 191 -17.22 -6.90 6.57
CA GLN A 191 -17.28 -8.19 5.89
C GLN A 191 -16.80 -8.08 4.43
N SER A 192 -17.07 -6.94 3.78
CA SER A 192 -16.68 -6.67 2.40
C SER A 192 -16.35 -5.19 2.20
N MET A 193 -15.82 -4.83 1.03
CA MET A 193 -15.47 -3.46 0.69
C MET A 193 -16.73 -2.59 0.53
N GLU A 194 -17.78 -3.15 -0.07
CA GLU A 194 -19.10 -2.56 -0.25
C GLU A 194 -19.71 -2.17 1.10
N ALA A 195 -19.59 -3.04 2.11
CA ALA A 195 -20.07 -2.74 3.46
C ALA A 195 -19.36 -1.51 4.07
N SER A 196 -18.07 -1.32 3.78
CA SER A 196 -17.33 -0.12 4.24
C SER A 196 -17.76 1.15 3.50
N ILE A 197 -18.05 1.04 2.19
CA ILE A 197 -18.58 2.14 1.37
C ILE A 197 -19.96 2.53 1.89
N TYR A 198 -20.82 1.56 2.16
CA TYR A 198 -22.16 1.82 2.69
C TYR A 198 -22.13 2.47 4.08
N ASP A 199 -21.28 2.01 5.00
CA ASP A 199 -21.14 2.63 6.33
C ASP A 199 -20.60 4.08 6.24
N TYR A 200 -19.68 4.33 5.31
CA TYR A 200 -19.21 5.70 5.04
C TYR A 200 -20.34 6.60 4.51
N LEU A 201 -21.11 6.13 3.52
CA LEU A 201 -22.26 6.86 2.99
C LEU A 201 -23.33 7.10 4.06
N LEU A 202 -23.61 6.11 4.91
CA LEU A 202 -24.52 6.25 6.05
C LEU A 202 -24.00 7.29 7.05
N THR A 203 -22.70 7.32 7.32
CA THR A 203 -22.08 8.30 8.21
C THR A 203 -22.34 9.72 7.71
N LEU A 204 -22.08 9.98 6.43
CA LEU A 204 -22.38 11.28 5.80
C LEU A 204 -23.88 11.60 5.80
N SER A 205 -24.72 10.56 5.68
CA SER A 205 -26.17 10.71 5.57
C SER A 205 -26.89 10.85 6.92
N LYS A 206 -26.26 10.48 8.04
CA LYS A 206 -26.92 10.44 9.36
C LYS A 206 -26.30 11.34 10.41
N LYS A 207 -24.98 11.50 10.45
CA LYS A 207 -24.32 12.19 11.56
C LYS A 207 -24.50 13.71 11.46
N ASP A 208 -24.72 14.36 12.60
CA ASP A 208 -24.93 15.82 12.68
C ASP A 208 -23.73 16.62 12.16
N ASP A 209 -22.53 16.05 12.30
CA ASP A 209 -21.31 16.61 11.73
C ASP A 209 -21.37 16.87 10.22
N TYR A 210 -22.26 16.20 9.50
CA TYR A 210 -22.47 16.36 8.06
C TYR A 210 -23.84 16.96 7.71
N LYS A 211 -24.51 17.65 8.65
CA LYS A 211 -25.81 18.29 8.40
C LYS A 211 -25.73 19.29 7.24
N GLU A 212 -24.75 20.20 7.30
CA GLU A 212 -24.53 21.19 6.23
C GLU A 212 -24.18 20.54 4.89
N PHE A 213 -23.39 19.46 4.90
CA PHE A 213 -23.12 18.67 3.69
C PHE A 213 -24.42 18.14 3.06
N ARG A 214 -25.36 17.65 3.88
CA ARG A 214 -26.66 17.15 3.39
C ARG A 214 -27.55 18.26 2.86
N GLU A 215 -27.63 19.39 3.55
CA GLU A 215 -28.37 20.57 3.08
C GLU A 215 -27.81 21.03 1.73
N LYS A 216 -26.48 21.11 1.61
CA LYS A 216 -25.85 21.53 0.36
C LYS A 216 -26.04 20.56 -0.80
N ARG A 217 -26.16 19.25 -0.52
CA ARG A 217 -26.47 18.24 -1.54
C ARG A 217 -27.85 18.42 -2.18
N LEU A 218 -28.78 19.09 -1.51
CA LEU A 218 -30.09 19.42 -2.10
C LEU A 218 -29.96 20.56 -3.12
N GLU A 219 -29.00 21.46 -2.92
CA GLU A 219 -28.79 22.63 -3.78
C GLU A 219 -27.86 22.34 -4.96
N THR A 220 -26.83 21.49 -4.77
CA THR A 220 -25.82 21.24 -5.80
C THR A 220 -25.33 19.80 -5.80
N LYS A 221 -25.07 19.28 -7.00
CA LYS A 221 -24.40 17.99 -7.23
C LYS A 221 -22.90 18.13 -7.50
N ASP A 222 -22.38 19.37 -7.54
CA ASP A 222 -20.97 19.66 -7.80
C ASP A 222 -20.08 19.11 -6.67
N PRO A 223 -19.25 18.09 -6.92
CA PRO A 223 -18.43 17.47 -5.89
C PRO A 223 -17.35 18.41 -5.34
N TYR A 224 -16.93 19.43 -6.09
CA TYR A 224 -15.95 20.42 -5.62
C TYR A 224 -16.54 21.35 -4.56
N LYS A 225 -17.83 21.69 -4.67
CA LYS A 225 -18.54 22.47 -3.64
C LYS A 225 -18.90 21.60 -2.44
N LEU A 226 -19.32 20.36 -2.69
CA LEU A 226 -19.68 19.43 -1.62
C LEU A 226 -18.48 19.03 -0.74
N ALA A 227 -17.28 18.91 -1.33
CA ALA A 227 -16.06 18.58 -0.60
C ALA A 227 -15.74 19.57 0.54
N ASP A 228 -16.15 20.84 0.44
CA ASP A 228 -15.92 21.84 1.49
C ASP A 228 -16.60 21.50 2.82
N TYR A 229 -17.66 20.69 2.78
CA TYR A 229 -18.43 20.29 3.96
C TYR A 229 -17.97 18.95 4.55
N LEU A 230 -16.79 18.45 4.12
CA LEU A 230 -16.18 17.23 4.65
C LEU A 230 -15.03 17.50 5.65
N THR A 231 -14.89 18.74 6.14
CA THR A 231 -13.82 19.15 7.07
C THR A 231 -13.80 18.33 8.36
N LYS A 232 -14.94 17.78 8.80
CA LYS A 232 -15.03 16.97 10.01
C LYS A 232 -14.61 15.52 9.86
N TYR A 233 -14.39 15.06 8.63
CA TYR A 233 -14.01 13.67 8.37
C TYR A 233 -12.56 13.36 8.75
N SER A 234 -11.67 14.34 8.61
CA SER A 234 -10.25 14.19 8.93
C SER A 234 -9.81 15.21 9.97
N GLU A 235 -8.87 14.80 10.83
CA GLU A 235 -8.18 15.73 11.74
C GLU A 235 -7.36 16.79 10.98
N GLU A 236 -7.09 16.58 9.68
CA GLU A 236 -6.45 17.58 8.81
C GLU A 236 -7.39 18.73 8.37
N ARG A 237 -8.70 18.64 8.68
CA ARG A 237 -9.70 19.69 8.44
C ARG A 237 -9.73 20.21 6.98
N GLU A 238 -9.51 21.50 6.75
CA GLU A 238 -9.55 22.15 5.43
C GLU A 238 -8.45 21.61 4.50
N LYS A 239 -7.33 21.13 5.06
CA LYS A 239 -6.28 20.48 4.25
C LYS A 239 -6.79 19.18 3.64
N TYR A 240 -7.68 18.47 4.33
CA TYR A 240 -8.30 17.27 3.79
C TYR A 240 -9.25 17.60 2.64
N THR A 241 -10.12 18.59 2.79
CA THR A 241 -11.08 18.98 1.73
C THR A 241 -10.36 19.46 0.48
N LYS A 242 -9.30 20.27 0.63
CA LYS A 242 -8.42 20.65 -0.48
C LYS A 242 -7.85 19.43 -1.20
N ARG A 243 -7.32 18.46 -0.45
CA ARG A 243 -6.76 17.22 -1.02
C ARG A 243 -7.80 16.38 -1.75
N VAL A 244 -9.03 16.32 -1.26
CA VAL A 244 -10.14 15.62 -1.95
C VAL A 244 -10.41 16.27 -3.31
N LYS A 245 -10.49 17.61 -3.37
CA LYS A 245 -10.67 18.33 -4.65
C LYS A 245 -9.52 18.08 -5.62
N ASP A 246 -8.28 18.11 -5.13
CA ASP A 246 -7.09 17.82 -5.93
C ASP A 246 -7.12 16.38 -6.47
N MET A 247 -7.57 15.42 -5.66
CA MET A 247 -7.71 14.02 -6.07
C MET A 247 -8.75 13.86 -7.18
N ILE A 248 -9.92 14.50 -7.06
CA ILE A 248 -10.97 14.50 -8.08
C ILE A 248 -10.44 15.05 -9.40
N LYS A 249 -9.72 16.18 -9.34
CA LYS A 249 -9.12 16.83 -10.51
C LYS A 249 -8.02 15.97 -11.15
N LYS A 250 -7.05 15.50 -10.37
CA LYS A 250 -5.89 14.72 -10.84
C LYS A 250 -6.32 13.41 -11.51
N ASN A 251 -7.32 12.73 -10.94
CA ASN A 251 -7.82 11.45 -11.46
C ASN A 251 -8.97 11.59 -12.47
N ARG A 252 -9.34 12.82 -12.84
CA ARG A 252 -10.46 13.14 -13.76
C ARG A 252 -11.76 12.43 -13.36
N LEU A 253 -12.07 12.40 -12.07
CA LEU A 253 -13.18 11.60 -11.54
C LEU A 253 -14.56 12.13 -11.97
N ALA A 254 -14.66 13.40 -12.35
CA ALA A 254 -15.89 13.99 -12.89
C ALA A 254 -16.43 13.26 -14.14
N ARG A 255 -15.58 12.48 -14.84
CA ARG A 255 -16.05 11.62 -15.94
C ARG A 255 -17.06 10.57 -15.49
N TYR A 256 -17.07 10.24 -14.20
CA TYR A 256 -17.96 9.24 -13.61
C TYR A 256 -19.30 9.83 -13.14
N ASP A 257 -19.46 11.15 -13.10
CA ASP A 257 -20.66 11.82 -12.57
C ASP A 257 -21.93 11.51 -13.38
N LYS A 258 -21.78 11.03 -14.62
CA LYS A 258 -22.88 10.63 -15.52
C LYS A 258 -23.25 9.15 -15.44
N TYR A 259 -22.44 8.33 -14.76
CA TYR A 259 -22.73 6.91 -14.63
C TYR A 259 -23.78 6.71 -13.55
N GLN A 260 -24.89 6.06 -13.91
CA GLN A 260 -25.82 5.51 -12.93
C GLN A 260 -25.42 4.05 -12.69
N LEU A 261 -25.38 3.66 -11.42
CA LEU A 261 -25.25 2.25 -11.07
C LEU A 261 -26.64 1.64 -11.25
N ASP A 262 -26.75 0.65 -12.14
CA ASP A 262 -27.90 -0.25 -12.16
C ASP A 262 -27.89 -1.02 -10.84
N LEU A 263 -28.70 -0.56 -9.89
CA LEU A 263 -28.88 -1.15 -8.56
C LEU A 263 -30.16 -1.98 -8.54
#